data_AF-A0A167TYE4-F1
#
_entry.id   AF-A0A167TYE4-F1
#
_cell.length_a   1.000
_cell.length_b   1.000
_cell.length_c   1.000
_cell.angle_alpha   90.00
_cell.angle_beta   90.00
_cell.angle_gamma   90.00
#
_symmetry.space_group_name_H-M   'P 1'
#
loop_
_entity.id
_entity.type
_entity.pdbx_description
1 polymer ?
#
loop_
_entity_poly.entity_id
_entity_poly.type
_entity_poly.pdbx_seq_one_letter_code
_entity_poly.pdbx_strand_id
1 'polypeptide(L)'
;MQLNKCLILLATCATTAFSVAVPDATAADECSNLGGVMSMEAHKLPEGVSLSDLRKCVEHPHGRERFLDEASLAPFEEGDAPSDEKKTPTDIEAGGLEERAADACYTAAPYGCSKGYCWKTCGDNGQWCWTAYKAGLGSWIKCSTYNDCGTTTYACGRGGASGGCGC
;
A
#
# COMPACT_ATOMS: atom_id res chain seq x y z
N MET A 1 26.04 -7.37 -81.97
CA MET A 1 25.51 -8.06 -80.78
C MET A 1 25.71 -7.12 -79.60
N GLN A 2 24.65 -6.46 -79.13
CA GLN A 2 24.68 -5.45 -78.07
C GLN A 2 24.34 -6.12 -76.73
N LEU A 3 25.16 -5.89 -75.70
CA LEU A 3 24.89 -6.28 -74.32
C LEU A 3 23.70 -5.48 -73.80
N ASN A 4 22.67 -6.17 -73.29
CA ASN A 4 21.48 -5.55 -72.73
C ASN A 4 21.59 -5.38 -71.20
N LYS A 5 21.22 -4.20 -70.73
CA LYS A 5 21.36 -3.70 -69.37
C LYS A 5 20.34 -4.30 -68.38
N CYS A 6 20.82 -4.40 -67.14
CA CYS A 6 20.17 -4.47 -65.83
C CYS A 6 18.64 -4.35 -65.72
N LEU A 7 18.08 -5.20 -64.86
CA LEU A 7 17.12 -4.75 -63.83
C LEU A 7 17.22 -5.66 -62.60
N ILE A 8 17.89 -5.19 -61.53
CA ILE A 8 17.88 -5.83 -60.21
C ILE A 8 16.76 -5.15 -59.41
N LEU A 9 15.69 -5.89 -59.11
CA LEU A 9 14.65 -5.46 -58.17
C LEU A 9 15.16 -5.65 -56.73
N LEU A 10 15.45 -4.55 -56.05
CA LEU A 10 15.65 -4.51 -54.59
C LEU A 10 14.28 -4.41 -53.91
N ALA A 11 13.78 -5.53 -53.40
CA ALA A 11 12.61 -5.55 -52.52
C ALA A 11 13.03 -5.12 -51.11
N THR A 12 12.73 -3.87 -50.73
CA THR A 12 12.95 -3.38 -49.37
C THR A 12 11.81 -3.86 -48.47
N CYS A 13 12.03 -4.92 -47.69
CA CYS A 13 11.18 -5.29 -46.58
C CYS A 13 11.30 -4.23 -45.47
N ALA A 14 10.33 -3.33 -45.37
CA ALA A 14 10.24 -2.40 -44.24
C ALA A 14 9.80 -3.19 -43.01
N THR A 15 10.75 -3.57 -42.16
CA THR A 15 10.47 -4.14 -40.84
C THR A 15 9.98 -3.02 -39.93
N THR A 16 8.66 -2.92 -39.74
CA THR A 16 8.08 -2.09 -38.69
C THR A 16 8.42 -2.71 -37.34
N ALA A 17 9.38 -2.10 -36.63
CA ALA A 17 9.68 -2.47 -35.25
C ALA A 17 8.53 -1.98 -34.35
N PHE A 18 7.69 -2.90 -33.88
CA PHE A 18 6.74 -2.60 -32.82
C PHE A 18 7.51 -2.60 -31.49
N SER A 19 7.70 -1.43 -30.89
CA SER A 19 8.17 -1.34 -29.51
C SER A 19 7.04 -1.78 -28.57
N VAL A 20 7.00 -3.06 -28.22
CA VAL A 20 6.23 -3.53 -27.07
C VAL A 20 6.92 -2.97 -25.83
N ALA A 21 6.24 -2.12 -25.08
CA ALA A 21 6.67 -1.73 -23.76
C ALA A 21 6.68 -3.00 -22.89
N VAL A 22 7.84 -3.61 -22.74
CA VAL A 22 8.03 -4.70 -21.77
C VAL A 22 7.73 -4.08 -20.41
N PRO A 23 6.78 -4.63 -19.63
CA PRO A 23 6.66 -4.25 -18.24
C PRO A 23 8.03 -4.45 -17.60
N ASP A 24 8.44 -3.50 -16.77
CA ASP A 24 9.72 -3.55 -16.07
C ASP A 24 9.77 -4.83 -15.23
N ALA A 25 10.38 -5.88 -15.80
CA ALA A 25 10.37 -7.21 -15.22
C ALA A 25 11.06 -7.20 -13.85
N THR A 26 12.02 -6.29 -13.64
CA THR A 26 12.72 -6.13 -12.37
C THR A 26 11.81 -5.61 -11.26
N ALA A 27 10.95 -4.61 -11.54
CA ALA A 27 9.99 -4.11 -10.58
C ALA A 27 8.90 -5.14 -10.27
N ALA A 28 8.49 -5.94 -11.26
CA ALA A 28 7.53 -7.02 -11.06
C ALA A 28 8.06 -8.09 -10.09
N ASP A 29 9.31 -8.50 -10.24
CA ASP A 29 9.95 -9.48 -9.36
C ASP A 29 10.10 -8.94 -7.93
N GLU A 30 10.57 -7.69 -7.77
CA GLU A 30 10.74 -7.05 -6.47
C GLU A 30 9.42 -6.88 -5.70
N CYS A 31 8.32 -6.64 -6.41
CA CYS A 31 7.01 -6.44 -5.82
C CYS A 31 6.15 -7.69 -5.76
N SER A 32 6.63 -8.85 -6.22
CA SER A 32 5.83 -10.08 -6.32
C SER A 32 5.19 -10.48 -4.98
N ASN A 33 5.95 -10.40 -3.88
CA ASN A 33 5.43 -10.66 -2.53
C ASN A 33 4.80 -9.43 -1.85
N LEU A 34 4.76 -8.29 -2.54
CA LEU A 34 4.25 -7.01 -2.05
C LEU A 34 3.05 -6.53 -2.89
N GLY A 35 2.20 -7.48 -3.31
CA GLY A 35 0.96 -7.16 -4.04
C GLY A 35 1.16 -6.65 -5.47
N GLY A 36 2.36 -6.81 -6.03
CA GLY A 36 2.71 -6.38 -7.38
C GLY A 36 3.10 -4.90 -7.48
N VAL A 37 3.46 -4.50 -8.69
CA VAL A 37 3.81 -3.11 -9.01
C VAL A 37 2.56 -2.25 -8.90
N MET A 38 2.66 -1.10 -8.22
CA MET A 38 1.58 -0.13 -8.17
C MET A 38 1.33 0.41 -9.57
N SER A 39 0.10 0.24 -10.04
CA SER A 39 -0.31 0.77 -11.33
C SER A 39 -1.74 1.30 -11.24
N MET A 40 -1.94 2.49 -11.79
CA MET A 40 -3.23 3.16 -11.88
C MET A 40 -3.30 3.91 -13.21
N GLU A 41 -4.49 4.01 -13.76
CA GLU A 41 -4.72 4.84 -14.94
C GLU A 41 -4.56 6.33 -14.58
N ALA A 42 -3.88 7.10 -15.44
CA ALA A 42 -3.62 8.52 -15.17
C ALA A 42 -4.90 9.34 -14.89
N HIS A 43 -6.01 9.01 -15.56
CA HIS A 43 -7.31 9.66 -15.39
C HIS A 43 -8.06 9.23 -14.10
N LYS A 44 -7.53 8.25 -13.37
CA LYS A 44 -8.04 7.79 -12.07
C LYS A 44 -7.21 8.31 -10.89
N LEU A 45 -6.11 9.03 -11.17
CA LEU A 45 -5.29 9.62 -10.12
C LEU A 45 -6.02 10.81 -9.47
N PRO A 46 -5.89 10.97 -8.14
CA PRO A 46 -6.34 12.18 -7.47
C PRO A 46 -5.65 13.42 -8.03
N GLU A 47 -6.29 14.58 -7.87
CA GLU A 47 -5.70 15.86 -8.29
C GLU A 47 -4.32 16.07 -7.66
N GLY A 48 -3.35 16.51 -8.46
CA GLY A 48 -1.98 16.74 -8.02
C GLY A 48 -1.13 15.49 -7.77
N VAL A 49 -1.65 14.30 -8.11
CA VAL A 49 -0.90 13.03 -8.11
C VAL A 49 -0.59 12.61 -9.54
N SER A 50 0.67 12.32 -9.81
CA SER A 50 1.18 11.83 -11.09
C SER A 50 1.57 10.35 -11.00
N LEU A 51 1.75 9.67 -12.13
CA LEU A 51 2.21 8.27 -12.14
C LEU A 51 3.58 8.09 -11.48
N SER A 52 4.47 9.08 -11.59
CA SER A 52 5.77 9.09 -10.93
C SER A 52 5.70 9.29 -9.41
N ASP A 53 4.56 9.76 -8.89
CA ASP A 53 4.34 9.88 -7.45
C ASP A 53 3.96 8.53 -6.83
N LEU A 54 3.54 7.55 -7.63
CA LEU A 54 3.15 6.23 -7.14
C LEU A 54 4.38 5.51 -6.58
N ARG A 55 4.23 4.92 -5.39
CA ARG A 55 5.23 4.00 -4.85
C ARG A 55 5.42 2.81 -5.80
N LYS A 56 6.57 2.14 -5.75
CA LYS A 56 6.85 0.99 -6.61
C LYS A 56 5.91 -0.19 -6.38
N CYS A 57 5.78 -0.64 -5.13
CA CYS A 57 4.99 -1.82 -4.78
C CYS A 57 3.69 -1.45 -4.07
N VAL A 58 2.64 -2.24 -4.29
CA VAL A 58 1.32 -2.04 -3.70
C VAL A 58 1.35 -2.15 -2.18
N GLU A 59 1.95 -3.20 -1.64
CA GLU A 59 1.95 -3.46 -0.20
C GLU A 59 3.15 -2.83 0.50
N HIS A 60 2.97 -2.61 1.81
CA HIS A 60 4.06 -2.15 2.66
C HIS A 60 5.10 -3.26 2.85
N PRO A 61 6.42 -2.96 2.92
CA PRO A 61 7.45 -3.98 3.09
C PRO A 61 7.32 -4.83 4.37
N HIS A 62 6.68 -4.28 5.41
CA HIS A 62 6.38 -4.99 6.65
C HIS A 62 5.01 -5.71 6.63
N GLY A 63 4.36 -5.78 5.47
CA GLY A 63 3.08 -6.48 5.29
C GLY A 63 1.94 -5.83 6.06
N ARG A 64 0.99 -6.68 6.47
CA ARG A 64 -0.27 -6.29 7.14
C ARG A 64 -0.25 -6.49 8.64
N GLU A 65 0.90 -6.80 9.22
CA GLU A 65 1.05 -6.99 10.66
C GLU A 65 1.41 -5.66 11.32
N ARG A 66 0.75 -5.34 12.43
CA ARG A 66 1.07 -4.16 13.23
C ARG A 66 1.96 -4.58 14.38
N PHE A 67 3.23 -4.19 14.30
CA PHE A 67 4.18 -4.47 15.38
C PHE A 67 4.00 -3.44 16.49
N LEU A 68 3.21 -3.76 17.53
CA LEU A 68 2.85 -2.82 18.60
C LEU A 68 3.79 -2.87 19.80
N ASP A 69 4.44 -4.01 20.03
CA ASP A 69 5.29 -4.26 21.21
C ASP A 69 6.47 -3.27 21.33
N GLU A 70 6.92 -2.75 20.18
CA GLU A 70 8.00 -1.77 20.05
C GLU A 70 7.52 -0.46 19.42
N ALA A 71 6.20 -0.30 19.24
CA ALA A 71 5.67 0.91 18.62
C ALA A 71 5.66 2.08 19.59
N SER A 72 5.99 3.26 19.07
CA SER A 72 5.65 4.51 19.73
C SER A 72 4.19 4.80 19.43
N LEU A 73 3.34 4.83 20.46
CA LEU A 73 1.89 4.96 20.36
C LEU A 73 1.43 6.36 20.76
N ALA A 74 0.59 6.97 19.94
CA ALA A 74 -0.04 8.23 20.32
C ALA A 74 -1.08 7.98 21.43
N PRO A 75 -1.18 8.87 22.43
CA PRO A 75 -2.27 8.83 23.38
C PRO A 75 -3.60 9.08 22.67
N PHE A 76 -4.69 8.56 23.22
CA PHE A 76 -6.01 9.10 22.90
C PHE A 76 -6.12 10.48 23.53
N GLU A 77 -6.51 11.49 22.75
CA GLU A 77 -6.92 12.77 23.33
C GLU A 77 -8.12 12.52 24.26
N GLU A 78 -8.19 13.24 25.39
CA GLU A 78 -9.28 13.10 26.36
C GLU A 78 -10.62 13.49 25.69
N GLY A 79 -11.34 12.49 25.18
CA GLY A 79 -12.60 12.67 24.47
C GLY A 79 -12.88 11.64 23.36
N ASP A 80 -11.84 10.96 22.85
CA ASP A 80 -11.96 9.99 21.74
C ASP A 80 -11.83 8.53 22.18
N ALA A 81 -11.70 8.26 23.48
CA ALA A 81 -11.75 6.89 23.99
C ALA A 81 -13.14 6.29 23.73
N PRO A 82 -13.25 5.11 23.11
CA PRO A 82 -14.47 4.32 23.20
C PRO A 82 -14.79 4.17 24.68
N SER A 83 -16.01 4.50 25.10
CA SER A 83 -16.44 4.33 26.49
C SER A 83 -16.14 2.90 26.91
N ASP A 84 -15.17 2.73 27.81
CA ASP A 84 -14.88 1.48 28.49
C ASP A 84 -16.14 1.03 29.26
N GLU A 85 -17.05 0.32 28.59
CA GLU A 85 -17.78 -0.73 29.30
C GLU A 85 -16.75 -1.81 29.63
N LYS A 86 -16.16 -1.64 30.81
CA LYS A 86 -15.36 -2.61 31.55
C LYS A 86 -16.06 -3.97 31.55
N LYS A 87 -15.82 -4.79 30.53
CA LYS A 87 -16.25 -6.18 30.51
C LYS A 87 -15.37 -6.93 31.49
N THR A 88 -15.93 -7.22 32.66
CA THR A 88 -15.32 -8.03 33.71
C THR A 88 -14.93 -9.41 33.17
N PRO A 89 -13.83 -10.02 33.64
CA PRO A 89 -13.31 -11.30 33.14
C PRO A 89 -14.06 -12.51 33.71
N THR A 90 -15.38 -12.49 33.64
CA THR A 90 -16.23 -13.64 34.00
C THR A 90 -17.28 -13.77 32.92
N ASP A 91 -16.92 -14.51 31.87
CA ASP A 91 -17.77 -15.41 31.07
C ASP A 91 -16.88 -15.94 29.94
N ILE A 92 -15.98 -16.87 30.29
CA ILE A 92 -15.35 -17.75 29.30
C ILE A 92 -16.43 -18.75 28.88
N GLU A 93 -17.26 -18.34 27.93
CA GLU A 93 -18.00 -19.29 27.11
C GLU A 93 -17.07 -19.71 25.96
N ALA A 94 -16.86 -21.01 25.84
CA ALA A 94 -15.97 -21.64 24.87
C ALA A 94 -16.56 -21.49 23.45
N GLY A 95 -16.45 -20.30 22.88
CA GLY A 95 -16.70 -20.02 21.47
C GLY A 95 -15.55 -20.53 20.61
N GLY A 96 -15.91 -21.24 19.55
CA GLY A 96 -15.03 -22.05 18.70
C GLY A 96 -13.76 -21.36 18.22
N LEU A 97 -12.72 -22.18 18.04
CA LEU A 97 -11.37 -21.80 17.63
C LEU A 97 -11.32 -21.06 16.27
N GLU A 98 -12.39 -21.12 15.49
CA GLU A 98 -12.51 -20.53 14.15
C GLU A 98 -13.22 -19.15 14.14
N GLU A 99 -13.90 -18.74 15.21
CA GLU A 99 -14.61 -17.44 15.30
C GLU A 99 -13.82 -16.37 16.08
N ARG A 100 -12.69 -16.77 16.68
CA ARG A 100 -11.82 -15.88 17.48
C ARG A 100 -10.60 -15.31 16.76
N ALA A 101 -10.47 -15.58 15.46
CA ALA A 101 -9.23 -15.31 14.73
C ALA A 101 -9.24 -14.05 13.84
N ALA A 102 -10.38 -13.35 13.68
CA ALA A 102 -10.51 -12.25 12.70
C ALA A 102 -11.22 -10.96 13.18
N ASP A 103 -12.00 -10.97 14.27
CA ASP A 103 -13.11 -10.00 14.42
C ASP A 103 -12.98 -8.89 15.49
N ALA A 104 -11.79 -8.46 15.86
CA ALA A 104 -11.64 -7.11 16.45
C ALA A 104 -10.29 -6.53 16.08
N CYS A 105 -10.27 -5.63 15.09
CA CYS A 105 -9.06 -4.88 14.79
C CYS A 105 -8.72 -4.03 16.02
N TYR A 106 -7.49 -4.15 16.50
CA TYR A 106 -7.11 -3.67 17.84
C TYR A 106 -7.05 -2.13 17.93
N THR A 107 -7.57 -1.55 19.00
CA THR A 107 -7.76 -0.09 19.16
C THR A 107 -6.94 0.53 20.29
N ALA A 108 -5.69 0.11 20.55
CA ALA A 108 -4.91 0.73 21.65
C ALA A 108 -4.35 2.12 21.37
N ALA A 109 -4.33 2.55 20.11
CA ALA A 109 -3.95 3.92 19.76
C ALA A 109 -4.57 4.33 18.42
N PRO A 110 -4.86 5.62 18.23
CA PRO A 110 -5.42 6.14 16.98
C PRO A 110 -4.38 6.17 15.85
N TYR A 111 -3.09 6.29 16.20
CA TYR A 111 -1.96 6.24 15.29
C TYR A 111 -0.66 5.95 16.05
N GLY A 112 0.40 5.66 15.31
CA GLY A 112 1.70 5.42 15.90
C GLY A 112 2.81 5.29 14.89
N CYS A 113 4.00 5.07 15.43
CA CYS A 113 5.20 4.76 14.68
C CYS A 113 5.63 3.32 14.99
N SER A 114 5.71 2.47 13.97
CA SER A 114 6.13 1.08 14.11
C SER A 114 7.12 0.72 13.01
N LYS A 115 8.21 0.05 13.38
CA LYS A 115 9.32 -0.31 12.47
C LYS A 115 9.81 0.87 11.60
N GLY A 116 9.75 2.09 12.14
CA GLY A 116 10.16 3.32 11.46
C GLY A 116 9.16 3.88 10.45
N TYR A 117 7.91 3.40 10.45
CA TYR A 117 6.84 3.87 9.57
C TYR A 117 5.59 4.26 10.34
N CYS A 118 4.92 5.30 9.85
CA CYS A 118 3.68 5.79 10.42
C CYS A 118 2.52 4.90 10.01
N TRP A 119 1.68 4.56 10.98
CA TRP A 119 0.40 3.91 10.77
C TRP A 119 -0.71 4.67 11.50
N LYS A 120 -1.95 4.50 11.07
CA LYS A 120 -3.12 5.05 11.76
C LYS A 120 -4.36 4.19 11.58
N THR A 121 -5.35 4.38 12.45
CA THR A 121 -6.69 3.82 12.27
C THR A 121 -7.38 4.52 11.10
N CYS A 122 -7.96 3.72 10.22
CA CYS A 122 -8.52 4.10 8.93
C CYS A 122 -9.94 3.59 8.71
N GLY A 123 -10.37 2.58 9.47
CA GLY A 123 -11.76 2.10 9.50
C GLY A 123 -12.35 2.19 10.90
N ASP A 124 -13.69 2.17 10.96
CA ASP A 124 -14.45 2.43 12.18
C ASP A 124 -14.33 1.34 13.25
N ASN A 125 -13.89 0.14 12.87
CA ASN A 125 -13.76 -1.00 13.78
C ASN A 125 -12.29 -1.30 14.14
N GLY A 126 -11.43 -0.27 14.10
CA GLY A 126 -10.01 -0.39 14.44
C GLY A 126 -9.11 -0.87 13.31
N GLN A 127 -9.63 -0.97 12.07
CA GLN A 127 -8.79 -1.27 10.91
C GLN A 127 -7.71 -0.21 10.81
N TRP A 128 -6.47 -0.63 10.69
CA TRP A 128 -5.33 0.28 10.60
C TRP A 128 -4.67 0.15 9.24
N CYS A 129 -3.97 1.21 8.84
CA CYS A 129 -3.15 1.18 7.64
C CYS A 129 -1.80 1.85 7.90
N TRP A 130 -0.77 1.35 7.22
CA TRP A 130 0.42 2.15 6.94
C TRP A 130 0.01 3.42 6.21
N THR A 131 0.66 4.52 6.53
CA THR A 131 0.36 5.82 5.93
C THR A 131 1.33 6.13 4.80
N ALA A 132 0.81 6.80 3.76
CA ALA A 132 1.58 7.16 2.58
C ALA A 132 1.28 8.57 2.12
N TYR A 133 2.28 9.20 1.48
CA TYR A 133 2.09 10.47 0.80
C TYR A 133 1.11 10.35 -0.37
N LYS A 134 0.77 11.51 -0.97
CA LYS A 134 0.03 11.57 -2.24
C LYS A 134 -1.29 10.80 -2.16
N ALA A 135 -2.08 11.15 -1.14
CA ALA A 135 -3.37 10.54 -0.85
C ALA A 135 -3.31 9.00 -0.68
N GLY A 136 -2.21 8.47 -0.12
CA GLY A 136 -2.08 7.05 0.19
C GLY A 136 -1.45 6.21 -0.93
N LEU A 137 -1.05 6.86 -2.03
CA LEU A 137 -0.53 6.19 -3.23
C LEU A 137 0.99 6.31 -3.37
N GLY A 138 1.58 7.31 -2.72
CA GLY A 138 3.02 7.55 -2.79
C GLY A 138 3.82 6.76 -1.78
N SER A 139 5.06 7.21 -1.56
CA SER A 139 5.98 6.60 -0.61
C SER A 139 5.39 6.52 0.80
N TRP A 140 5.73 5.45 1.51
CA TRP A 140 5.38 5.24 2.90
C TRP A 140 6.02 6.31 3.79
N ILE A 141 5.27 6.80 4.77
CA ILE A 141 5.71 7.87 5.65
C ILE A 141 6.57 7.29 6.78
N LYS A 142 7.77 7.84 6.96
CA LYS A 142 8.73 7.40 7.97
C LYS A 142 8.60 8.17 9.27
N CYS A 143 9.03 7.56 10.36
CA CYS A 143 9.01 8.14 11.69
C CYS A 143 10.12 7.57 12.57
N SER A 144 10.42 8.29 13.64
CA SER A 144 11.16 7.81 14.80
C SER A 144 10.23 7.58 15.99
N THR A 145 9.20 8.42 16.16
CA THR A 145 8.19 8.32 17.22
C THR A 145 6.80 8.65 16.68
N TYR A 146 5.74 8.43 17.47
CA TYR A 146 4.38 8.80 17.03
C TYR A 146 4.23 10.30 16.74
N ASN A 147 5.06 11.16 17.32
CA ASN A 147 5.02 12.61 17.08
C ASN A 147 5.38 13.00 15.64
N ASP A 148 6.03 12.11 14.90
CA ASP A 148 6.30 12.31 13.47
C ASP A 148 5.09 11.94 12.59
N CYS A 149 4.07 11.36 13.21
CA CYS A 149 2.85 10.84 12.60
C CYS A 149 1.62 11.65 13.05
N GLY A 150 0.47 11.38 12.45
CA GLY A 150 -0.79 12.03 12.82
C GLY A 150 -1.97 11.51 12.02
N THR A 151 -3.16 12.06 12.26
CA THR A 151 -4.41 11.57 11.68
C THR A 151 -4.91 12.39 10.49
N THR A 152 -4.60 13.69 10.43
CA THR A 152 -5.19 14.65 9.48
C THR A 152 -4.43 14.78 8.17
N THR A 153 -3.10 14.77 8.19
CA THR A 153 -2.26 14.94 6.97
C THR A 153 -1.77 13.63 6.37
N TYR A 154 -1.85 12.53 7.12
CA TYR A 154 -1.29 11.23 6.76
C TYR A 154 -2.39 10.36 6.17
N ALA A 155 -2.43 10.21 4.85
CA ALA A 155 -3.44 9.38 4.21
C ALA A 155 -3.17 7.88 4.48
N CYS A 156 -4.25 7.12 4.68
CA CYS A 156 -4.20 5.67 4.73
C CYS A 156 -3.64 5.12 3.41
N GLY A 157 -2.82 4.09 3.47
CA GLY A 157 -2.35 3.37 2.30
C GLY A 157 -3.49 2.91 1.40
N ARG A 158 -3.30 2.99 0.09
CA ARG A 158 -4.29 2.64 -0.94
C ARG A 158 -3.67 1.86 -2.08
N GLY A 159 -4.48 1.04 -2.74
CA GLY A 159 -4.10 0.27 -3.93
C GLY A 159 -4.09 -1.23 -3.66
N GLY A 160 -4.47 -2.04 -4.66
CA GLY A 160 -4.59 -3.50 -4.52
C GLY A 160 -5.56 -3.97 -3.43
N ALA A 161 -5.39 -5.21 -2.98
CA ALA A 161 -6.35 -5.88 -2.10
C ALA A 161 -6.31 -5.40 -0.63
N SER A 162 -5.14 -5.03 -0.12
CA SER A 162 -4.98 -4.50 1.25
C SER A 162 -4.39 -3.11 1.28
N GLY A 163 -3.53 -2.74 0.33
CA GLY A 163 -2.99 -1.38 0.21
C GLY A 163 -2.19 -0.92 1.42
N GLY A 164 -1.58 -1.86 2.17
CA GLY A 164 -0.93 -1.59 3.44
C GLY A 164 -1.87 -1.50 4.64
N CYS A 165 -3.12 -1.96 4.52
CA CYS A 165 -4.07 -2.03 5.62
C CYS A 165 -4.20 -3.45 6.21
N GLY A 166 -4.60 -3.51 7.47
CA GLY A 166 -4.81 -4.77 8.19
C GLY A 166 -5.60 -4.61 9.47
N CYS A 167 -5.64 -5.74 10.17
CA CYS A 167 -5.99 -5.91 11.57
C CYS A 167 -4.81 -6.72 12.14
#